data_AF-A0A4R2PLK3-F1
#
_entry.id   AF-A0A4R2PLK3-F1
#
_cell.length_a   1.000
_cell.length_b   1.000
_cell.length_c   1.000
_cell.angle_alpha   90.00
_cell.angle_beta   90.00
_cell.angle_gamma   90.00
#
_symmetry.space_group_name_H-M   'P 1'
#
loop_
_entity.id
_entity.type
_entity.pdbx_description
1 polymer ?
#
loop_
_entity_poly.entity_id
_entity_poly.type
_entity_poly.pdbx_seq_one_letter_code
_entity_poly.pdbx_strand_id
1 'polypeptide(L)'
;MIDVPALYARLVTSIGDGTGTTDTVLHIHAGMAVLILARVVTRRSLGTFVPLSVVALAELANEVLDRLHYHSWRWWDTIPDVINTLFWPTVICVAVRWRPMHRRDQRR
;
A
#
# COMPACT_ATOMS: atom_id res chain seq x y z
N MET A 1 22.65 16.35 9.65
CA MET A 1 21.50 15.48 10.01
C MET A 1 20.97 14.88 8.72
N ILE A 2 20.68 13.59 8.68
CA ILE A 2 20.06 12.96 7.52
C ILE A 2 18.62 13.45 7.44
N ASP A 3 18.25 14.09 6.33
CA ASP A 3 16.87 14.49 6.04
C ASP A 3 16.13 13.26 5.50
N VAL A 4 15.53 12.51 6.42
CA VAL A 4 14.84 11.24 6.13
C VAL A 4 13.69 11.43 5.13
N PRO A 5 12.83 12.46 5.23
CA PRO A 5 11.83 12.77 4.20
C PRO A 5 12.45 13.02 2.82
N ALA A 6 13.49 13.84 2.73
CA ALA A 6 14.13 14.14 1.44
C ALA A 6 14.90 12.94 0.85
N LEU A 7 15.36 12.01 1.67
CA LEU A 7 15.97 10.75 1.21
C LEU A 7 14.90 9.79 0.69
N TYR A 8 13.77 9.69 1.39
CA TYR A 8 12.62 8.89 0.96
C TYR A 8 12.06 9.37 -0.38
N ALA A 9 11.80 10.67 -0.52
CA ALA A 9 11.31 11.25 -1.77
C ALA A 9 12.27 10.96 -2.94
N ARG A 10 13.58 11.14 -2.73
CA ARG A 10 14.60 10.82 -3.74
C ARG A 10 14.61 9.35 -4.14
N LEU A 11 14.42 8.43 -3.20
CA LEU A 11 14.35 6.99 -3.50
C LEU A 11 13.12 6.67 -4.35
N VAL A 12 11.95 7.19 -3.98
CA VAL A 12 10.70 7.01 -4.72
C VAL A 12 10.81 7.57 -6.14
N THR A 13 11.28 8.81 -6.29
CA THR A 13 11.50 9.44 -7.60
C THR A 13 12.52 8.66 -8.43
N SER A 14 13.62 8.21 -7.83
CA SER A 14 14.64 7.41 -8.55
C SER A 14 14.10 6.07 -9.06
N ILE A 15 13.13 5.45 -8.36
CA ILE A 15 12.48 4.23 -8.81
C ILE A 15 11.53 4.55 -9.99
N GLY A 16 10.78 5.64 -9.91
CA GLY A 16 9.90 6.11 -11.00
C GLY A 16 10.69 6.43 -12.28
N ASP A 17 11.71 7.27 -12.16
CA ASP A 17 12.55 7.72 -13.29
C ASP A 17 13.35 6.56 -13.91
N GLY A 18 13.82 5.62 -13.10
CA GLY A 18 14.58 4.46 -13.57
C GLY A 18 13.74 3.38 -14.27
N THR A 19 12.42 3.38 -14.05
CA THR A 19 11.49 2.37 -14.61
C THR A 19 10.57 2.93 -15.69
N GLY A 20 10.46 4.26 -15.82
CA GLY A 20 9.50 4.92 -16.72
C GLY A 20 8.04 4.74 -16.27
N THR A 21 7.85 4.31 -15.02
CA THR A 21 6.53 3.99 -14.46
C THR A 21 5.86 5.27 -13.96
N THR A 22 4.59 5.47 -14.29
CA THR A 22 3.84 6.61 -13.76
C THR A 22 3.68 6.47 -12.24
N ASP A 23 3.69 7.60 -11.55
CA ASP A 23 3.52 7.68 -10.10
C ASP A 23 2.31 6.88 -9.59
N THR A 24 1.18 6.97 -10.31
CA THR A 24 -0.02 6.14 -10.09
C THR A 24 0.25 4.62 -10.06
N VAL A 25 1.05 4.11 -11.00
CA VAL A 25 1.36 2.68 -11.08
C VAL A 25 2.27 2.27 -9.93
N LEU A 26 3.17 3.16 -9.47
CA LEU A 26 4.00 2.91 -8.31
C LEU A 26 3.16 2.76 -7.04
N HIS A 27 2.17 3.63 -6.81
CA HIS A 27 1.25 3.53 -5.68
C HIS A 27 0.46 2.21 -5.66
N ILE A 28 -0.05 1.77 -6.82
CA ILE A 28 -0.72 0.47 -6.94
C ILE A 28 0.20 -0.68 -6.53
N HIS A 29 1.44 -0.70 -7.05
CA HIS A 29 2.39 -1.77 -6.75
C HIS A 29 2.89 -1.71 -5.30
N ALA A 30 3.09 -0.51 -4.75
CA ALA A 30 3.49 -0.30 -3.37
C ALA A 30 2.43 -0.85 -2.40
N GLY A 31 1.15 -0.50 -2.60
CA GLY A 31 0.05 -1.01 -1.77
C GLY A 31 -0.04 -2.53 -1.79
N MET A 32 0.15 -3.14 -2.96
CA MET A 32 0.17 -4.60 -3.12
C MET A 32 1.39 -5.26 -2.46
N ALA A 33 2.57 -4.67 -2.60
CA ALA A 33 3.79 -5.16 -1.96
C ALA A 33 3.68 -5.10 -0.42
N VAL A 34 3.18 -3.99 0.12
CA VAL A 34 2.94 -3.83 1.56
C VAL A 34 1.92 -4.85 2.06
N LEU A 35 0.85 -5.12 1.30
CA LEU A 35 -0.14 -6.13 1.68
C LEU A 35 0.47 -7.53 1.80
N ILE A 36 1.29 -7.94 0.82
CA ILE A 36 1.95 -9.25 0.84
C ILE A 36 2.97 -9.32 1.98
N LEU A 37 3.76 -8.27 2.19
CA LEU A 37 4.73 -8.21 3.28
C LEU A 37 4.03 -8.28 4.65
N ALA A 38 2.96 -7.51 4.83
CA ALA A 38 2.14 -7.52 6.04
C ALA A 38 1.57 -8.91 6.31
N ARG A 39 1.07 -9.61 5.29
CA ARG A 39 0.63 -11.00 5.40
C ARG A 39 1.77 -11.93 5.86
N VAL A 40 2.96 -11.82 5.28
CA VAL A 40 4.12 -12.67 5.63
C VAL A 40 4.58 -12.43 7.06
N VAL A 41 4.69 -11.16 7.47
CA VAL A 41 5.15 -10.76 8.80
C VAL A 41 4.12 -11.10 9.88
N THR A 42 2.85 -10.72 9.68
CA THR A 42 1.79 -10.97 10.66
C THR A 42 1.31 -12.41 10.66
N ARG A 43 1.63 -13.17 9.59
CA ARG A 43 1.14 -14.53 9.30
C ARG A 43 -0.39 -14.65 9.34
N ARG A 44 -1.10 -13.52 9.25
CA ARG A 44 -2.57 -13.48 9.20
C ARG A 44 -3.04 -13.64 7.77
N SER A 45 -4.22 -14.26 7.61
CA SER A 45 -4.87 -14.35 6.31
C SER A 45 -5.16 -12.96 5.74
N LEU A 46 -5.07 -12.84 4.41
CA LEU A 46 -5.46 -11.64 3.66
C LEU A 46 -6.94 -11.27 3.86
N GLY A 47 -7.79 -12.24 4.24
CA GLY A 47 -9.20 -12.00 4.56
C GLY A 47 -9.45 -11.48 5.97
N THR A 48 -8.40 -11.22 6.76
CA THR A 48 -8.49 -10.48 8.02
C THR A 48 -8.17 -9.02 7.78
N PHE A 49 -8.68 -8.11 8.62
CA PHE A 49 -8.35 -6.70 8.50
C PHE A 49 -6.89 -6.36 8.84
N VAL A 50 -6.12 -7.30 9.40
CA VAL A 50 -4.75 -7.02 9.88
C VAL A 50 -3.79 -6.62 8.75
N PRO A 51 -3.62 -7.37 7.64
CA PRO A 51 -2.77 -6.93 6.54
C PRO A 51 -3.25 -5.63 5.90
N LEU A 52 -4.57 -5.43 5.79
CA LEU A 52 -5.16 -4.22 5.22
C LEU A 52 -4.87 -2.99 6.09
N SER A 53 -4.95 -3.11 7.42
CA SER A 53 -4.59 -2.03 8.35
C SER A 53 -3.13 -1.61 8.22
N VAL A 54 -2.22 -2.56 7.92
CA VAL A 54 -0.81 -2.24 7.69
C VAL A 54 -0.63 -1.42 6.41
N VAL A 55 -1.35 -1.75 5.33
CA VAL A 55 -1.33 -0.94 4.10
C VAL A 55 -1.86 0.47 4.37
N ALA A 56 -2.99 0.59 5.08
CA ALA A 56 -3.56 1.88 5.46
C ALA A 56 -2.61 2.73 6.31
N LEU A 57 -1.89 2.11 7.25
CA LEU A 57 -0.88 2.80 8.05
C LEU A 57 0.34 3.22 7.22
N ALA A 58 0.77 2.39 6.27
CA ALA A 58 1.89 2.72 5.38
C ALA A 58 1.55 3.90 4.47
N GLU A 59 0.35 3.93 3.88
CA GLU A 59 -0.13 5.04 3.07
C GLU A 59 -0.27 6.33 3.90
N LEU A 60 -0.85 6.23 5.10
CA LEU A 60 -0.94 7.38 6.00
C LEU A 60 0.44 7.92 6.38
N ALA A 61 1.41 7.04 6.64
CA ALA A 61 2.78 7.45 6.92
C ALA A 61 3.43 8.13 5.71
N ASN A 62 3.15 7.64 4.49
CA ASN A 62 3.62 8.26 3.25
C ASN A 62 3.10 9.70 3.13
N GLU A 63 1.79 9.89 3.28
CA GLU A 63 1.15 11.20 3.20
C GLU A 63 1.66 12.18 4.27
N VAL A 64 1.95 11.68 5.48
CA VAL A 64 2.55 12.49 6.55
C VAL A 64 3.96 12.93 6.18
N LEU A 65 4.76 12.06 5.54
CA LEU A 65 6.10 12.42 5.08
C LEU A 65 6.04 13.47 3.95
N ASP A 66 5.12 13.32 3.01
CA ASP A 66 4.93 14.28 1.93
C ASP A 66 4.46 15.64 2.46
N ARG A 67 3.54 15.64 3.44
CA ARG A 67 3.14 16.86 4.14
C ARG A 67 4.34 17.55 4.80
N LEU A 68 5.20 16.79 5.49
CA LEU A 68 6.38 17.35 6.16
C LEU A 68 7.40 17.88 5.15
N HIS A 69 7.48 17.28 3.97
CA HIS A 69 8.38 17.72 2.91
C HIS A 69 7.86 19.00 2.21
N TYR A 70 6.62 18.98 1.72
CA TYR A 70 6.04 20.07 0.92
C TYR A 70 5.35 21.16 1.76
N HIS A 71 5.18 20.97 3.06
CA HIS A 71 4.53 21.90 4.00
C HIS A 71 3.09 22.32 3.63
N SER A 72 2.45 21.61 2.70
CA SER A 72 1.08 21.85 2.23
C SER A 72 0.36 20.52 2.02
N TRP A 73 -0.95 20.49 2.30
CA TRP A 73 -1.80 19.35 1.95
C TRP A 73 -2.23 19.48 0.50
N ARG A 74 -1.64 18.66 -0.37
CA ARG A 74 -1.98 18.61 -1.79
C ARG A 74 -3.08 17.60 -2.04
N TRP A 75 -4.26 17.87 -1.48
CA TRP A 75 -5.42 16.97 -1.54
C TRP A 75 -5.74 16.41 -2.94
N TRP A 76 -5.46 17.18 -3.99
CA TRP A 76 -5.67 16.76 -5.38
C TRP A 76 -4.73 15.65 -5.86
N ASP A 77 -3.56 15.52 -5.25
CA ASP A 77 -2.58 14.47 -5.52
C ASP A 77 -2.76 13.32 -4.50
N THR A 78 -2.94 13.65 -3.22
CA THR A 78 -3.19 12.72 -2.09
C THR A 78 -4.35 11.75 -2.34
N ILE A 79 -5.50 12.25 -2.82
CA ILE A 79 -6.70 11.43 -2.93
C ILE A 79 -6.53 10.31 -3.96
N PRO A 80 -6.07 10.60 -5.20
CA PRO A 80 -5.68 9.56 -6.15
C PRO A 80 -4.70 8.54 -5.58
N ASP A 81 -3.67 8.98 -4.86
CA ASP A 81 -2.62 8.09 -4.33
C ASP A 81 -3.17 7.14 -3.28
N VAL A 82 -3.95 7.65 -2.33
CA VAL A 82 -4.65 6.85 -1.32
C VAL A 82 -5.59 5.82 -1.96
N ILE A 83 -6.33 6.23 -2.99
CA ILE A 83 -7.22 5.32 -3.73
C ILE A 83 -6.39 4.24 -4.44
N ASN A 84 -5.33 4.62 -5.14
CA ASN A 84 -4.47 3.70 -5.88
C ASN A 84 -3.77 2.69 -4.96
N THR A 85 -3.32 3.12 -3.79
CA THR A 85 -2.67 2.26 -2.78
C THR A 85 -3.67 1.32 -2.11
N LEU A 86 -4.89 1.77 -1.75
CA LEU A 86 -5.82 1.00 -0.92
C LEU A 86 -6.88 0.20 -1.68
N PHE A 87 -7.21 0.58 -2.92
CA PHE A 87 -8.32 -0.02 -3.66
C PHE A 87 -8.15 -1.53 -3.83
N TRP A 88 -7.06 -1.97 -4.47
CA TRP A 88 -6.82 -3.39 -4.71
C TRP A 88 -6.61 -4.22 -3.44
N PRO A 89 -5.85 -3.74 -2.43
CA PRO A 89 -5.78 -4.42 -1.14
C PRO A 89 -7.14 -4.61 -0.46
N THR A 90 -8.02 -3.62 -0.55
CA THR A 90 -9.39 -3.72 -0.01
C THR A 90 -10.21 -4.75 -0.79
N VAL A 91 -10.17 -4.70 -2.13
CA VAL A 91 -10.86 -5.67 -2.99
C VAL A 91 -10.40 -7.10 -2.67
N ILE A 92 -9.10 -7.33 -2.52
CA ILE A 92 -8.54 -8.65 -2.18
C ILE A 92 -8.97 -9.09 -0.79
N CYS A 93 -8.89 -8.21 0.20
CA CYS A 93 -9.32 -8.51 1.57
C CYS A 93 -10.79 -8.93 1.60
N VAL A 94 -11.66 -8.17 0.94
CA VAL A 94 -13.10 -8.47 0.85
C VAL A 94 -13.33 -9.77 0.08
N ALA A 95 -12.68 -9.96 -1.07
CA ALA A 95 -12.83 -11.17 -1.88
C ALA A 95 -12.42 -12.44 -1.12
N VAL A 96 -11.29 -12.40 -0.39
CA VAL A 96 -10.84 -13.52 0.43
C VAL A 96 -11.78 -13.75 1.63
N ARG A 97 -12.31 -12.67 2.22
CA ARG A 97 -13.24 -12.76 3.35
C ARG A 97 -14.61 -13.30 2.96
N TRP A 98 -15.10 -12.96 1.77
CA TRP A 98 -16.38 -13.41 1.23
C TRP A 98 -16.30 -14.74 0.51
N ARG A 99 -15.11 -15.26 0.23
CA ARG A 99 -14.96 -16.60 -0.34
C ARG A 99 -15.66 -17.58 0.59
N PRO A 100 -16.73 -18.26 0.14
CA PRO A 100 -17.29 -19.35 0.91
C PRO A 100 -16.15 -20.32 1.17
N MET A 101 -15.96 -20.72 2.42
CA MET A 101 -15.12 -21.87 2.74
C MET A 101 -15.78 -23.07 2.06
N HIS A 102 -15.53 -23.26 0.76
CA HIS A 102 -15.88 -24.49 0.08
C HIS A 102 -15.08 -25.55 0.83
N ARG A 103 -15.78 -26.36 1.63
CA ARG A 103 -15.32 -27.57 2.34
C ARG A 103 -14.75 -28.62 1.35
N ARG A 104 -13.85 -28.25 0.46
CA ARG A 104 -13.35 -29.07 -0.67
C ARG A 104 -11.90 -29.52 -0.52
N ASP A 105 -11.22 -29.17 0.57
CA ASP A 105 -9.87 -29.66 0.89
C ASP A 105 -9.85 -30.74 2.00
N GLN A 106 -10.94 -31.48 2.20
CA GLN A 106 -11.00 -32.58 3.20
C GLN A 106 -11.39 -33.94 2.61
N ARG A 107 -11.35 -34.10 1.28
CA ARG A 107 -11.45 -35.40 0.61
C ARG A 107 -10.43 -35.51 -0.52
N ARG A 108 -9.15 -35.53 -0.18
CA ARG A 108 -8.10 -36.20 -0.96
C ARG A 108 -7.08 -36.79 -0.01
#